data_AF-A0A0H3I085-F1
#
_entry.id   AF-A0A0H3I085-F1
#
_cell.length_a   1.000
_cell.length_b   1.000
_cell.length_c   1.000
_cell.angle_alpha   90.00
_cell.angle_beta   90.00
_cell.angle_gamma   90.00
#
_symmetry.space_group_name_H-M   'P 1'
#
loop_
_entity.id
_entity.type
_entity.pdbx_description
1 polymer ?
#
loop_
_entity_poly.entity_id
_entity_poly.type
_entity_poly.pdbx_seq_one_letter_code
_entity_poly.pdbx_strand_id
1 'polypeptide(L)'
;MIPSILAGLFLGWFEVRLRRYIPNYLTLVIVPVITILVSITVAHAILGPIGRLIGNGISEGVRYLMLGDFAPIGSMIFGFFYSPLVITGLHHTTLAIDMQLTQSVGGTPIWPIIALSNIAQASAVVGIILISKKHNEREVTIPAAISAYLGVTEPAMYGVNLHYRFPMLCAMIGAALAGLICGYSRVLSNGIGVGGIPGILSIQPTFWGIYLVAMVVAIVIPIILTMAVYRYQQRKSTLVTCL
;
A
#
# COMPACT_ATOMS: atom_id res chain seq x y z
N MET A 1 -3.83 -8.20 -13.37
CA MET A 1 -2.35 -8.12 -13.47
C MET A 1 -1.66 -9.47 -13.59
N ILE A 2 -2.12 -10.51 -12.86
CA ILE A 2 -1.54 -11.87 -12.93
C ILE A 2 -1.49 -12.43 -14.37
N PRO A 3 -2.55 -12.33 -15.19
CA PRO A 3 -2.48 -12.71 -16.61
C PRO A 3 -1.34 -12.03 -17.39
N SER A 4 -1.16 -10.73 -17.19
CA SER A 4 -0.18 -9.91 -17.91
C SER A 4 1.25 -10.26 -17.51
N ILE A 5 1.49 -10.57 -16.23
CA ILE A 5 2.80 -11.02 -15.74
C ILE A 5 3.15 -12.38 -16.35
N LEU A 6 2.21 -13.34 -16.33
CA LEU A 6 2.41 -14.65 -16.95
C LEU A 6 2.69 -14.52 -18.45
N ALA A 7 1.95 -13.64 -19.14
CA ALA A 7 2.17 -13.35 -20.55
C ALA A 7 3.56 -12.76 -20.83
N GLY A 8 4.03 -11.80 -20.01
CA GLY A 8 5.36 -11.22 -20.15
C GLY A 8 6.49 -12.23 -19.91
N LEU A 9 6.33 -13.09 -18.91
CA LEU A 9 7.28 -14.18 -18.64
C LEU A 9 7.34 -15.18 -19.80
N PHE A 10 6.19 -15.58 -20.32
CA PHE A 10 6.12 -16.44 -21.50
C PHE A 10 6.75 -15.78 -22.72
N LEU A 11 6.46 -14.49 -22.96
CA LEU A 11 7.00 -13.72 -24.07
C LEU A 11 8.54 -13.71 -24.04
N GLY A 12 9.14 -13.32 -22.92
CA GLY A 12 10.60 -13.30 -22.78
C GLY A 12 11.22 -14.70 -22.90
N TRP A 13 10.60 -15.70 -22.30
CA TRP A 13 11.03 -17.10 -22.38
C TRP A 13 10.97 -17.65 -23.82
N PHE A 14 9.93 -17.29 -24.57
CA PHE A 14 9.70 -17.72 -25.94
C PHE A 14 10.63 -17.01 -26.91
N GLU A 15 10.82 -15.70 -26.75
CA GLU A 15 11.72 -14.90 -27.59
C GLU A 15 13.15 -15.46 -27.58
N VAL A 16 13.70 -15.70 -26.38
CA VAL A 16 15.08 -16.21 -26.21
C VAL A 16 15.26 -17.59 -26.84
N ARG A 17 14.20 -18.43 -26.84
CA ARG A 17 14.21 -19.74 -27.52
C ARG A 17 14.13 -19.58 -29.02
N LEU A 18 13.20 -18.75 -29.50
CA LEU A 18 12.99 -18.54 -30.92
C LEU A 18 14.25 -18.02 -31.62
N ARG A 19 14.99 -17.12 -30.97
CA ARG A 19 16.28 -16.61 -31.47
C ARG A 19 17.32 -17.70 -31.77
N ARG A 20 17.24 -18.88 -31.14
CA ARG A 20 18.18 -19.99 -31.39
C ARG A 20 17.88 -20.73 -32.69
N TYR A 21 16.67 -20.61 -33.22
CA TYR A 21 16.23 -21.31 -34.43
C TYR A 21 16.24 -20.40 -35.67
N ILE A 22 16.30 -19.08 -35.49
CA ILE A 22 16.23 -18.12 -36.60
C ILE A 22 17.65 -17.67 -37.00
N PRO A 23 17.99 -17.66 -38.30
CA PRO A 23 19.26 -17.13 -38.78
C PRO A 23 19.44 -15.64 -38.44
N ASN A 24 20.67 -15.25 -38.08
CA ASN A 24 21.00 -13.89 -37.58
C ASN A 24 20.49 -12.75 -38.46
N TYR A 25 20.50 -12.91 -39.79
CA TYR A 25 20.06 -11.88 -40.73
C TYR A 25 18.53 -11.67 -40.75
N LEU A 26 17.73 -12.62 -40.24
CA LEU A 26 16.27 -12.52 -40.13
C LEU A 26 15.80 -12.16 -38.72
N THR A 27 16.70 -12.23 -37.73
CA THR A 27 16.37 -12.11 -36.32
C THR A 27 15.66 -10.79 -35.98
N LEU A 28 16.06 -9.67 -36.57
CA LEU A 28 15.46 -8.36 -36.28
C LEU A 28 14.01 -8.21 -36.78
N VAL A 29 13.60 -9.03 -37.76
CA VAL A 29 12.27 -8.94 -38.38
C VAL A 29 11.36 -10.07 -37.88
N ILE A 30 11.83 -11.31 -37.96
CA ILE A 30 10.98 -12.48 -37.73
C ILE A 30 10.75 -12.72 -36.24
N VAL A 31 11.80 -12.58 -35.41
CA VAL A 31 11.69 -12.91 -33.98
C VAL A 31 10.65 -12.04 -33.27
N PRO A 32 10.66 -10.69 -33.38
CA PRO A 32 9.66 -9.87 -32.70
C PRO A 32 8.23 -10.19 -33.14
N VAL A 33 7.99 -10.37 -34.44
CA VAL A 33 6.65 -10.62 -35.00
C VAL A 33 6.08 -11.95 -34.52
N ILE A 34 6.84 -13.04 -34.67
CA ILE A 34 6.39 -14.37 -34.23
C ILE A 34 6.25 -14.41 -32.71
N THR A 35 7.19 -13.80 -31.99
CA THR A 35 7.14 -13.75 -30.52
C THR A 35 5.86 -13.08 -30.05
N ILE A 36 5.51 -11.92 -30.60
CA ILE A 36 4.28 -11.21 -30.22
C ILE A 36 3.04 -12.02 -30.61
N LEU A 37 2.95 -12.52 -31.85
CA LEU A 37 1.78 -13.28 -32.32
C LEU A 37 1.49 -14.52 -31.46
N VAL A 38 2.52 -15.33 -31.20
CA VAL A 38 2.39 -16.53 -30.38
C VAL A 38 2.09 -16.14 -28.94
N SER A 39 2.80 -15.16 -28.38
CA SER A 39 2.62 -14.75 -26.99
C SER A 39 1.24 -14.15 -26.74
N ILE A 40 0.69 -13.35 -27.65
CA ILE A 40 -0.68 -12.82 -27.53
C ILE A 40 -1.69 -13.96 -27.56
N THR A 41 -1.54 -14.92 -28.48
CA THR A 41 -2.44 -16.06 -28.61
C THR A 41 -2.43 -16.91 -27.34
N VAL A 42 -1.24 -17.30 -26.86
CA VAL A 42 -1.07 -18.08 -25.63
C VAL A 42 -1.55 -17.29 -24.41
N ALA A 43 -1.29 -15.98 -24.38
CA ALA A 43 -1.75 -15.10 -23.31
C ALA A 43 -3.27 -15.06 -23.19
N HIS A 44 -4.00 -15.01 -24.30
CA HIS A 44 -5.47 -14.95 -24.25
C HIS A 44 -6.11 -16.32 -24.10
N ALA A 45 -5.59 -17.34 -24.78
CA ALA A 45 -6.17 -18.67 -24.80
C ALA A 45 -5.90 -19.48 -23.52
N ILE A 46 -4.71 -19.32 -22.92
CA ILE A 46 -4.25 -20.19 -21.83
C ILE A 46 -3.92 -19.37 -20.57
N LEU A 47 -2.96 -18.45 -20.67
CA LEU A 47 -2.43 -17.75 -19.48
C LEU A 47 -3.45 -16.78 -18.88
N GLY A 48 -4.33 -16.24 -19.71
CA GLY A 48 -5.43 -15.36 -19.32
C GLY A 48 -6.43 -16.05 -18.40
N PRO A 49 -7.06 -17.15 -18.84
CA PRO A 49 -7.92 -17.97 -18.00
C PRO A 49 -7.24 -18.45 -16.72
N ILE A 50 -6.01 -18.97 -16.80
CA ILE A 50 -5.25 -19.44 -15.61
C ILE A 50 -5.00 -18.27 -14.64
N GLY A 51 -4.49 -17.16 -15.15
CA GLY A 51 -4.20 -15.98 -14.33
C GLY A 51 -5.45 -15.39 -13.67
N ARG A 52 -6.61 -15.42 -14.35
CA ARG A 52 -7.90 -15.04 -13.77
C ARG A 52 -8.34 -16.01 -12.68
N LEU A 53 -8.16 -17.32 -12.87
CA LEU A 53 -8.54 -18.32 -11.88
C LEU A 53 -7.73 -18.15 -10.59
N ILE A 54 -6.41 -17.95 -10.71
CA ILE A 54 -5.53 -17.63 -9.58
C ILE A 54 -5.96 -16.31 -8.92
N GLY A 55 -6.18 -15.26 -9.73
CA GLY A 55 -6.62 -13.96 -9.25
C GLY A 55 -7.93 -14.03 -8.46
N ASN A 56 -8.92 -14.76 -8.97
CA ASN A 56 -10.20 -14.97 -8.31
C ASN A 56 -10.03 -15.70 -6.98
N GLY A 57 -9.18 -16.73 -6.90
CA GLY A 57 -8.89 -17.43 -5.64
C GLY A 57 -8.29 -16.51 -4.58
N ILE A 58 -7.32 -15.66 -4.96
CA ILE A 58 -6.74 -14.66 -4.05
C ILE A 58 -7.80 -13.63 -3.64
N SER A 59 -8.60 -13.16 -4.60
CA SER A 59 -9.68 -12.20 -4.39
C SER A 59 -10.72 -12.73 -3.39
N GLU A 60 -11.10 -14.02 -3.47
CA GLU A 60 -12.03 -14.63 -2.52
C GLU A 60 -11.44 -14.72 -1.11
N GLY A 61 -10.15 -15.08 -0.99
CA GLY A 61 -9.47 -15.10 0.30
C GLY A 61 -9.45 -13.73 0.97
N VAL A 62 -9.14 -12.68 0.20
CA VAL A 62 -9.15 -11.30 0.70
C VAL A 62 -10.57 -10.81 0.97
N ARG A 63 -11.55 -11.15 0.12
CA ARG A 63 -12.96 -10.82 0.33
C ARG A 63 -13.47 -11.43 1.63
N TYR A 64 -13.15 -12.69 1.91
CA TYR A 64 -13.50 -13.33 3.17
C TYR A 64 -12.90 -12.59 4.38
N LEU A 65 -11.62 -12.21 4.29
CA LEU A 65 -10.89 -11.60 5.39
C LEU A 65 -11.25 -10.11 5.63
N MET A 66 -11.62 -9.37 4.58
CA MET A 66 -11.79 -7.91 4.63
C MET A 66 -13.22 -7.43 4.32
N LEU A 67 -14.11 -8.30 3.84
CA LEU A 67 -15.52 -8.00 3.56
C LEU A 67 -16.49 -9.01 4.22
N GLY A 68 -16.01 -10.17 4.68
CA GLY A 68 -16.79 -11.17 5.42
C GLY A 68 -17.03 -10.80 6.88
N ASP A 69 -17.25 -11.81 7.72
CA ASP A 69 -17.51 -11.62 9.16
C ASP A 69 -16.25 -11.19 9.94
N PHE A 70 -15.08 -11.57 9.43
CA PHE A 70 -13.79 -11.21 10.00
C PHE A 70 -13.27 -9.84 9.51
N ALA A 71 -14.03 -9.13 8.68
CA ALA A 71 -13.63 -7.86 8.06
C ALA A 71 -13.01 -6.83 9.03
N PRO A 72 -13.55 -6.58 10.24
CA PRO A 72 -12.94 -5.62 11.17
C PRO A 72 -11.53 -6.05 11.60
N ILE A 73 -11.35 -7.33 11.95
CA ILE A 73 -10.10 -7.88 12.46
C ILE A 73 -9.08 -8.00 11.32
N GLY A 74 -9.50 -8.49 10.16
CA GLY A 74 -8.64 -8.59 8.97
C GLY A 74 -8.12 -7.23 8.53
N SER A 75 -8.98 -6.23 8.51
CA SER A 75 -8.62 -4.85 8.15
C SER A 75 -7.71 -4.19 9.20
N MET A 76 -7.94 -4.47 10.49
CA MET A 76 -7.07 -4.02 11.57
C MET A 76 -5.66 -4.60 11.46
N ILE A 77 -5.56 -5.92 11.26
CA ILE A 77 -4.28 -6.63 11.10
C ILE A 77 -3.55 -6.11 9.86
N PHE A 78 -4.25 -5.97 8.73
CA PHE A 78 -3.68 -5.41 7.52
C PHE A 78 -3.16 -3.98 7.74
N GLY A 79 -3.95 -3.10 8.37
CA GLY A 79 -3.54 -1.73 8.69
C GLY A 79 -2.29 -1.67 9.59
N PHE A 80 -2.18 -2.58 10.57
CA PHE A 80 -1.00 -2.67 11.43
C PHE A 80 0.26 -3.08 10.67
N PHE A 81 0.16 -4.11 9.82
CA PHE A 81 1.32 -4.68 9.10
C PHE A 81 1.63 -4.01 7.76
N TYR A 82 0.79 -3.09 7.29
CA TYR A 82 1.01 -2.41 6.01
C TYR A 82 2.33 -1.65 5.97
N SER A 83 2.68 -0.91 7.03
CA SER A 83 3.92 -0.13 7.05
C SER A 83 5.20 -1.01 6.95
N PRO A 84 5.31 -2.17 7.64
CA PRO A 84 6.34 -3.17 7.33
C PRO A 84 6.38 -3.66 5.87
N LEU A 85 5.21 -3.81 5.21
CA LEU A 85 5.15 -4.16 3.78
C LEU A 85 5.68 -3.03 2.88
N VAL A 86 5.50 -1.77 3.28
CA VAL A 86 6.08 -0.62 2.60
C VAL A 86 7.60 -0.65 2.68
N ILE A 87 8.16 -0.94 3.86
CA ILE A 87 9.62 -1.03 4.06
C ILE A 87 10.25 -2.09 3.16
N THR A 88 9.60 -3.26 3.06
CA THR A 88 10.09 -4.38 2.26
C THR A 88 9.79 -4.24 0.76
N GLY A 89 9.04 -3.22 0.35
CA GLY A 89 8.56 -3.05 -1.03
C GLY A 89 7.44 -4.00 -1.43
N LEU A 90 7.07 -4.97 -0.58
CA LEU A 90 6.04 -5.96 -0.86
C LEU A 90 4.64 -5.35 -1.00
N HIS A 91 4.41 -4.13 -0.51
CA HIS A 91 3.14 -3.43 -0.66
C HIS A 91 2.72 -3.26 -2.14
N HIS A 92 3.64 -3.18 -3.11
CA HIS A 92 3.26 -3.13 -4.54
C HIS A 92 2.51 -4.38 -5.01
N THR A 93 2.66 -5.51 -4.32
CA THR A 93 1.90 -6.73 -4.63
C THR A 93 0.40 -6.57 -4.35
N THR A 94 0.00 -5.66 -3.44
CA THR A 94 -1.41 -5.41 -3.15
C THR A 94 -2.13 -4.76 -4.32
N LEU A 95 -1.43 -3.98 -5.16
CA LEU A 95 -2.02 -3.35 -6.35
C LEU A 95 -2.63 -4.38 -7.31
N ALA A 96 -1.98 -5.53 -7.47
CA ALA A 96 -2.51 -6.60 -8.31
C ALA A 96 -3.82 -7.18 -7.74
N ILE A 97 -3.92 -7.23 -6.41
CA ILE A 97 -5.09 -7.71 -5.67
C ILE A 97 -6.20 -6.65 -5.71
N ASP A 98 -5.89 -5.37 -5.48
CA ASP A 98 -6.81 -4.24 -5.57
C ASP A 98 -7.49 -4.19 -6.95
N MET A 99 -6.72 -4.32 -8.04
CA MET A 99 -7.28 -4.37 -9.39
C MET A 99 -8.22 -5.56 -9.60
N GLN A 100 -7.85 -6.73 -9.04
CA GLN A 100 -8.68 -7.92 -9.16
C GLN A 100 -9.99 -7.80 -8.38
N LEU A 101 -9.94 -7.26 -7.16
CA LEU A 101 -11.11 -7.00 -6.31
C LEU A 101 -12.04 -5.95 -6.92
N THR A 102 -11.46 -4.90 -7.49
CA THR A 102 -12.23 -3.85 -8.18
C THR A 102 -13.05 -4.44 -9.33
N GLN A 103 -12.48 -5.39 -10.08
CA GLN A 103 -13.18 -6.08 -11.17
C GLN A 103 -14.23 -7.09 -10.69
N SER A 104 -13.97 -7.81 -9.59
CA SER A 104 -14.85 -8.89 -9.12
C SER A 104 -15.97 -8.43 -8.20
N VAL A 105 -15.74 -7.39 -7.38
CA VAL A 105 -16.65 -6.91 -6.32
C VAL A 105 -17.10 -5.45 -6.54
N GLY A 106 -16.57 -4.77 -7.56
CA GLY A 106 -16.92 -3.37 -7.85
C GLY A 106 -16.18 -2.33 -6.99
N GLY A 107 -15.15 -2.76 -6.26
CA GLY A 107 -14.28 -1.91 -5.45
C GLY A 107 -13.26 -2.72 -4.65
N THR A 108 -12.44 -2.03 -3.87
CA THR A 108 -11.44 -2.69 -3.01
C THR A 108 -11.46 -2.14 -1.57
N PRO A 109 -11.43 -3.03 -0.54
CA PRO A 109 -11.31 -2.63 0.86
C PRO A 109 -9.87 -2.35 1.30
N ILE A 110 -8.88 -2.68 0.47
CA ILE A 110 -7.45 -2.51 0.79
C ILE A 110 -7.05 -1.04 0.67
N TRP A 111 -7.37 -0.39 -0.46
CA TRP A 111 -6.96 0.99 -0.75
C TRP A 111 -7.33 2.02 0.33
N PRO A 112 -8.54 2.01 0.93
CA PRO A 112 -8.87 2.91 2.04
C PRO A 112 -7.88 2.79 3.21
N ILE A 113 -7.46 1.57 3.55
CA ILE A 113 -6.54 1.32 4.66
C ILE A 113 -5.13 1.76 4.30
N ILE A 114 -4.71 1.59 3.04
CA ILE A 114 -3.43 2.11 2.53
C ILE A 114 -3.38 3.64 2.70
N ALA A 115 -4.40 4.34 2.23
CA ALA A 115 -4.46 5.80 2.34
C ALA A 115 -4.43 6.26 3.81
N LEU A 116 -5.17 5.59 4.69
CA LEU A 116 -5.17 5.85 6.13
C LEU A 116 -3.81 5.54 6.79
N SER A 117 -3.10 4.51 6.35
CA SER A 117 -1.74 4.21 6.83
C SER A 117 -0.77 5.33 6.48
N ASN A 118 -0.87 5.92 5.27
CA ASN A 118 -0.05 7.06 4.87
C ASN A 118 -0.29 8.27 5.77
N ILE A 119 -1.56 8.56 6.06
CA ILE A 119 -1.97 9.60 7.00
C ILE A 119 -1.39 9.32 8.38
N ALA A 120 -1.50 8.09 8.89
CA ALA A 120 -0.99 7.72 10.19
C ALA A 120 0.54 7.87 10.31
N GLN A 121 1.29 7.53 9.25
CA GLN A 121 2.74 7.72 9.19
C GLN A 121 3.10 9.21 9.26
N ALA A 122 2.40 10.06 8.50
CA ALA A 122 2.57 11.51 8.56
C ALA A 122 2.23 12.06 9.96
N SER A 123 1.13 11.59 10.55
CA SER A 123 0.66 12.02 11.86
C SER A 123 1.62 11.65 13.00
N ALA A 124 2.30 10.50 12.93
CA ALA A 124 3.38 10.20 13.86
C ALA A 124 4.54 11.20 13.75
N VAL A 125 4.95 11.59 12.54
CA VAL A 125 5.96 12.64 12.34
C VAL A 125 5.48 13.99 12.88
N VAL A 126 4.21 14.35 12.69
CA VAL A 126 3.63 15.56 13.29
C VAL A 126 3.72 15.51 14.81
N GLY A 127 3.51 14.35 15.44
CA GLY A 127 3.74 14.17 16.87
C GLY A 127 5.16 14.56 17.30
N ILE A 128 6.19 14.20 16.52
CA ILE A 128 7.58 14.61 16.75
C ILE A 128 7.78 16.12 16.56
N ILE A 129 7.24 16.71 15.50
CA ILE A 129 7.33 18.16 15.21
C ILE A 129 6.78 19.00 16.37
N LEU A 130 5.66 18.56 16.95
CA LEU A 130 4.98 19.25 18.04
C LEU A 130 5.76 19.18 19.36
N ILE A 131 6.40 18.03 19.65
CA ILE A 131 7.05 17.80 20.94
C ILE A 131 8.54 18.21 20.98
N SER A 132 9.32 17.95 19.94
CA SER A 132 10.78 18.13 19.96
C SER A 132 11.22 19.59 19.89
N LYS A 133 10.49 20.44 19.14
CA LYS A 133 10.73 21.88 18.95
C LYS A 133 12.14 22.30 18.47
N LYS A 134 13.07 21.37 18.18
CA LYS A 134 14.41 21.67 17.66
C LYS A 134 14.36 22.12 16.20
N HIS A 135 15.19 23.09 15.84
CA HIS A 135 15.23 23.64 14.48
C HIS A 135 15.73 22.60 13.46
N ASN A 136 16.87 21.95 13.72
CA ASN A 136 17.46 20.98 12.81
C ASN A 136 16.52 19.80 12.50
N GLU A 137 15.81 19.28 13.50
CA GLU A 137 14.83 18.20 13.28
C GLU A 137 13.64 18.65 12.41
N ARG A 138 13.26 19.93 12.45
CA ARG A 138 12.16 20.49 11.65
C ARG A 138 12.47 20.58 10.17
N GLU A 139 13.74 20.75 9.80
CA GLU A 139 14.17 20.78 8.40
C GLU A 139 13.91 19.45 7.68
N VAL A 140 13.93 18.33 8.42
CA VAL A 140 13.61 17.00 7.87
C VAL A 140 12.15 16.62 8.13
N THR A 141 11.65 16.83 9.34
CA THR A 141 10.33 16.31 9.75
C THR A 141 9.16 17.00 9.04
N ILE A 142 9.21 18.32 8.83
CA ILE A 142 8.13 19.07 8.17
C ILE A 142 7.92 18.62 6.71
N PRO A 143 8.94 18.64 5.83
CA PRO A 143 8.75 18.19 4.44
C PRO A 143 8.38 16.71 4.38
N ALA A 144 8.93 15.88 5.28
CA ALA A 144 8.58 14.47 5.36
C ALA A 144 7.10 14.24 5.73
N ALA A 145 6.56 14.99 6.69
CA ALA A 145 5.15 14.91 7.06
C ALA A 145 4.23 15.36 5.92
N ILE A 146 4.57 16.45 5.21
CA ILE A 146 3.81 16.92 4.04
C ILE A 146 3.79 15.85 2.95
N SER A 147 4.96 15.29 2.62
CA SER A 147 5.10 14.23 1.62
C SER A 147 4.22 13.02 1.97
N ALA A 148 4.24 12.57 3.22
CA ALA A 148 3.44 11.44 3.68
C ALA A 148 1.93 11.72 3.66
N TYR A 149 1.50 12.93 4.03
CA TYR A 149 0.09 13.32 3.89
C TYR A 149 -0.37 13.42 2.43
N LEU A 150 0.53 13.61 1.48
CA LEU A 150 0.24 13.54 0.05
C LEU A 150 0.38 12.13 -0.53
N GLY A 151 0.67 11.13 0.32
CA GLY A 151 0.68 9.72 -0.05
C GLY A 151 2.07 9.13 -0.31
N VAL A 152 3.15 9.90 -0.13
CA VAL A 152 4.54 9.44 -0.28
C VAL A 152 5.17 9.31 1.09
N THR A 153 5.19 8.10 1.64
CA THR A 153 5.54 7.86 3.05
C THR A 153 7.02 7.65 3.32
N GLU A 154 7.83 7.40 2.30
CA GLU A 154 9.23 7.02 2.41
C GLU A 154 10.06 8.06 3.19
N PRO A 155 9.95 9.38 2.93
CA PRO A 155 10.70 10.37 3.71
C PRO A 155 10.32 10.37 5.19
N ALA A 156 9.04 10.17 5.52
CA ALA A 156 8.56 10.11 6.90
C ALA A 156 9.01 8.83 7.61
N MET A 157 8.90 7.69 6.92
CA MET A 157 9.23 6.38 7.48
C MET A 157 10.73 6.26 7.74
N TYR A 158 11.56 6.53 6.73
CA TYR A 158 13.00 6.36 6.85
C TYR A 158 13.69 7.54 7.52
N GLY A 159 13.22 8.77 7.27
CA GLY A 159 13.82 9.98 7.82
C GLY A 159 13.49 10.23 9.29
N VAL A 160 12.37 9.68 9.79
CA VAL A 160 11.89 10.01 11.15
C VAL A 160 11.40 8.77 11.91
N ASN A 161 10.37 8.08 11.40
CA ASN A 161 9.65 7.09 12.21
C ASN A 161 10.49 5.87 12.58
N LEU A 162 11.33 5.38 11.66
CA LEU A 162 12.29 4.30 11.92
C LEU A 162 13.51 4.79 12.70
N HIS A 163 13.92 6.04 12.52
CA HIS A 163 15.03 6.63 13.28
C HIS A 163 14.76 6.58 14.78
N TYR A 164 13.58 7.05 15.21
CA TYR A 164 13.15 6.97 16.61
C TYR A 164 12.53 5.62 16.99
N ARG A 165 12.19 4.77 16.02
CA ARG A 165 11.52 3.45 16.12
C ARG A 165 10.10 3.46 16.68
N PHE A 166 9.85 4.19 17.77
CA PHE A 166 8.53 4.23 18.41
C PHE A 166 7.46 4.97 17.59
N PRO A 167 7.74 6.05 16.84
CA PRO A 167 6.69 6.72 16.06
C PRO A 167 6.14 5.80 14.97
N MET A 168 6.97 4.92 14.42
CA MET A 168 6.54 3.87 13.50
C MET A 168 5.45 2.99 14.13
N LEU A 169 5.66 2.51 15.35
CA LEU A 169 4.69 1.68 16.06
C LEU A 169 3.41 2.48 16.38
N CYS A 170 3.52 3.75 16.76
CA CYS A 170 2.38 4.63 17.00
C CYS A 170 1.53 4.82 15.72
N ALA A 171 2.18 5.01 14.57
CA ALA A 171 1.51 5.07 13.27
C ALA A 171 0.81 3.74 12.93
N MET A 172 1.48 2.60 13.12
CA MET A 172 0.90 1.27 12.88
C MET A 172 -0.36 1.03 13.74
N ILE A 173 -0.36 1.46 14.99
CA ILE A 173 -1.54 1.37 15.87
C ILE A 173 -2.69 2.25 15.36
N GLY A 174 -2.40 3.49 14.95
CA GLY A 174 -3.42 4.38 14.38
C GLY A 174 -4.00 3.83 13.07
N ALA A 175 -3.15 3.29 12.20
CA ALA A 175 -3.57 2.64 10.96
C ALA A 175 -4.41 1.38 11.22
N ALA A 176 -4.07 0.59 12.24
CA ALA A 176 -4.84 -0.58 12.65
C ALA A 176 -6.25 -0.20 13.13
N LEU A 177 -6.38 0.82 13.97
CA LEU A 177 -7.68 1.27 14.49
C LEU A 177 -8.53 1.94 13.40
N ALA A 178 -7.92 2.73 12.51
CA ALA A 178 -8.60 3.27 11.35
C ALA A 178 -9.04 2.15 10.39
N GLY A 179 -8.19 1.13 10.19
CA GLY A 179 -8.49 -0.08 9.44
C GLY A 179 -9.65 -0.88 10.04
N LEU A 180 -9.73 -0.99 11.37
CA LEU A 180 -10.86 -1.63 12.07
C LEU A 180 -12.18 -0.96 11.73
N ILE A 181 -12.22 0.38 11.74
CA ILE A 181 -13.41 1.18 11.42
C ILE A 181 -13.84 0.94 9.95
N CYS A 182 -12.86 0.97 9.03
CA CYS A 182 -13.11 0.69 7.62
C CYS A 182 -13.60 -0.75 7.40
N GLY A 183 -13.00 -1.74 8.06
CA GLY A 183 -13.40 -3.14 7.96
C GLY A 183 -14.79 -3.39 8.53
N TYR A 184 -15.12 -2.80 9.68
CA TYR A 184 -16.45 -2.90 10.29
C TYR A 184 -17.55 -2.35 9.39
N SER A 185 -17.27 -1.21 8.76
CA SER A 185 -18.24 -0.55 7.88
C SER A 185 -18.12 -0.97 6.42
N ARG A 186 -17.24 -1.93 6.13
CA ARG A 186 -16.94 -2.46 4.78
C ARG A 186 -16.69 -1.34 3.76
N VAL A 187 -15.87 -0.37 4.14
CA VAL A 187 -15.54 0.78 3.30
C VAL A 187 -14.81 0.31 2.04
N LEU A 188 -15.30 0.76 0.88
CA LEU A 188 -14.73 0.46 -0.41
C LEU A 188 -14.22 1.73 -1.11
N SER A 189 -13.11 1.59 -1.83
CA SER A 189 -12.72 2.54 -2.87
C SER A 189 -13.21 2.07 -4.25
N ASN A 190 -13.30 3.01 -5.20
CA ASN A 190 -13.57 2.69 -6.61
C ASN A 190 -12.43 1.89 -7.27
N GLY A 191 -11.28 1.81 -6.62
CA GLY A 191 -10.07 1.16 -7.10
C GLY A 191 -8.81 1.79 -6.51
N ILE A 192 -7.70 1.60 -7.20
CA ILE A 192 -6.42 2.28 -6.91
C ILE A 192 -6.56 3.74 -7.31
N GLY A 193 -6.17 4.66 -6.43
CA GLY A 193 -6.28 6.10 -6.70
C GLY A 193 -5.19 6.90 -6.01
N VAL A 194 -5.52 8.09 -5.53
CA VAL A 194 -4.60 8.92 -4.75
C VAL A 194 -4.56 8.40 -3.30
N GLY A 195 -3.40 8.49 -2.66
CA GLY A 195 -3.20 8.16 -1.24
C GLY A 195 -3.21 9.39 -0.33
N GLY A 196 -2.95 9.20 0.96
CA GLY A 196 -2.86 10.31 1.92
C GLY A 196 -4.21 11.03 2.15
N ILE A 197 -4.16 12.30 2.55
CA ILE A 197 -5.36 13.14 2.79
C ILE A 197 -6.26 13.23 1.55
N PRO A 198 -5.73 13.45 0.32
CA PRO A 198 -6.57 13.43 -0.89
C PRO A 198 -7.19 12.07 -1.19
N GLY A 199 -6.76 10.99 -0.51
CA GLY A 199 -7.22 9.64 -0.76
C GLY A 199 -8.71 9.42 -0.56
N ILE A 200 -9.42 10.31 0.15
CA ILE A 200 -10.88 10.31 0.23
C ILE A 200 -11.54 10.36 -1.16
N LEU A 201 -10.90 11.02 -2.14
CA LEU A 201 -11.40 11.13 -3.52
C LEU A 201 -11.43 9.78 -4.25
N SER A 202 -10.64 8.80 -3.78
CA SER A 202 -10.65 7.43 -4.30
C SER A 202 -11.77 6.58 -3.69
N ILE A 203 -12.31 7.00 -2.54
CA ILE A 203 -13.33 6.28 -1.77
C ILE A 203 -14.70 6.46 -2.41
N GLN A 204 -15.53 5.41 -2.41
CA GLN A 204 -16.89 5.54 -2.91
C GLN A 204 -17.65 6.59 -2.07
N PRO A 205 -18.39 7.53 -2.69
CA PRO A 205 -19.03 8.65 -1.98
C PRO A 205 -19.93 8.25 -0.80
N THR A 206 -20.57 7.08 -0.89
CA THR A 206 -21.42 6.50 0.16
C THR A 206 -20.68 6.29 1.48
N PHE A 207 -19.37 6.06 1.44
CA PHE A 207 -18.54 5.81 2.63
C PHE A 207 -17.75 7.03 3.12
N TRP A 208 -17.89 8.21 2.51
CA TRP A 208 -17.08 9.37 2.88
C TRP A 208 -17.23 9.76 4.36
N GLY A 209 -18.45 9.70 4.90
CA GLY A 209 -18.69 10.03 6.31
C GLY A 209 -17.91 9.12 7.27
N ILE A 210 -17.97 7.81 7.07
CA ILE A 210 -17.26 6.85 7.93
C ILE A 210 -15.74 6.89 7.69
N TYR A 211 -15.31 7.13 6.45
CA TYR A 211 -13.90 7.27 6.11
C TYR A 211 -13.28 8.51 6.76
N LEU A 212 -14.02 9.63 6.88
CA LEU A 212 -13.59 10.80 7.63
C LEU A 212 -13.39 10.49 9.11
N VAL A 213 -14.26 9.68 9.73
CA VAL A 213 -14.08 9.23 11.12
C VAL A 213 -12.80 8.40 11.24
N ALA A 214 -12.58 7.45 10.33
CA ALA A 214 -11.35 6.66 10.31
C ALA A 214 -10.11 7.53 10.10
N MET A 215 -10.22 8.58 9.27
CA MET A 215 -9.15 9.55 9.01
C MET A 215 -8.79 10.36 10.27
N VAL A 216 -9.80 10.83 11.02
CA VAL A 216 -9.58 11.50 12.31
C VAL A 216 -8.85 10.58 13.28
N VAL A 217 -9.23 9.29 13.34
CA VAL A 217 -8.54 8.29 14.16
C VAL A 217 -7.09 8.08 13.72
N ALA A 218 -6.85 7.96 12.41
CA ALA A 218 -5.52 7.84 11.83
C ALA A 218 -4.64 9.08 12.10
N ILE A 219 -5.24 10.26 12.34
CA ILE A 219 -4.50 11.48 12.68
C ILE A 219 -4.24 11.58 14.19
N VAL A 220 -5.31 11.50 14.98
CA VAL A 220 -5.27 11.82 16.41
C VAL A 220 -4.48 10.77 17.19
N ILE A 221 -4.68 9.48 16.92
CA ILE A 221 -4.05 8.42 17.71
C ILE A 221 -2.52 8.41 17.55
N PRO A 222 -1.95 8.42 16.33
CA PRO A 222 -0.50 8.48 16.17
C PRO A 222 0.13 9.73 16.77
N ILE A 223 -0.52 10.90 16.66
CA ILE A 223 -0.01 12.15 17.27
C ILE A 223 0.07 11.99 18.78
N ILE A 224 -1.03 11.59 19.43
CA ILE A 224 -1.11 11.48 20.89
C ILE A 224 -0.13 10.43 21.40
N LEU A 225 -0.12 9.23 20.81
CA LEU A 225 0.78 8.15 21.22
C LEU A 225 2.25 8.54 21.04
N THR A 226 2.60 9.15 19.90
CA THR A 226 3.99 9.59 19.66
C THR A 226 4.40 10.63 20.68
N MET A 227 3.56 11.63 20.97
CA MET A 227 3.87 12.65 21.99
C MET A 227 4.01 12.05 23.39
N ALA A 228 3.14 11.10 23.75
CA ALA A 228 3.18 10.43 25.05
C ALA A 228 4.46 9.60 25.22
N VAL A 229 4.81 8.78 24.23
CA VAL A 229 6.01 7.94 24.27
C VAL A 229 7.28 8.78 24.21
N TYR A 230 7.31 9.85 23.41
CA TYR A 230 8.43 10.79 23.36
C TYR A 230 8.69 11.40 24.75
N ARG A 231 7.64 11.93 25.42
CA ARG A 231 7.77 12.49 26.78
C ARG A 231 8.28 11.48 27.78
N TYR A 232 7.83 10.23 27.69
CA TYR A 232 8.29 9.16 28.57
C TYR A 232 9.77 8.85 28.36
N GLN A 233 10.22 8.74 27.11
CA GLN A 233 11.64 8.50 26.80
C GLN A 233 12.53 9.69 27.16
N GLN A 234 12.03 10.92 27.00
CA GLN A 234 12.74 12.14 27.40
C GLN A 234 12.99 12.16 28.91
N ARG A 235 11.98 11.81 29.72
CA ARG A 235 12.11 11.73 31.18
C ARG A 235 13.10 10.67 31.64
N LYS A 236 13.28 9.59 30.86
CA LYS A 236 14.23 8.51 31.15
C LYS A 236 15.63 8.76 30.57
N SER A 237 15.86 9.87 29.89
CA SER A 237 17.12 10.17 29.16
C SER A 237 17.52 9.06 28.16
N THR A 238 16.55 8.29 27.66
CA THR A 238 16.77 7.21 26.69
C THR A 238 16.40 7.60 25.26
N LEU A 239 16.06 8.88 25.02
CA LEU A 239 15.82 9.38 23.67
C LEU A 239 17.11 9.28 22.86
N VAL A 240 17.01 8.65 21.69
CA VAL A 240 18.08 8.69 20.70
C VAL A 240 18.17 10.12 20.18
N THR A 241 19.14 10.88 20.69
CA THR A 241 19.46 12.23 20.23
C THR A 241 20.63 12.17 19.26
N CYS A 242 20.34 12.12 17.96
CA CYS A 242 21.27 12.52 16.89
C CYS A 242 20.51 12.65 15.56
N LEU A 243 19.93 13.83 15.33
CA LEU A 243 19.67 14.42 14.01
C LEU A 243 20.15 15.87 14.05
#